data_AF-A0A073IUA3-F1
#
_entry.id   AF-A0A073IUA3-F1
#
_cell.length_a   1.000
_cell.length_b   1.000
_cell.length_c   1.000
_cell.angle_alpha   90.00
_cell.angle_beta   90.00
_cell.angle_gamma   90.00
#
_symmetry.space_group_name_H-M   'P 1'
#
loop_
_entity.id
_entity.type
_entity.pdbx_description
1 polymer ?
#
loop_
_entity_poly.entity_id
_entity_poly.type
_entity_poly.pdbx_seq_one_letter_code
_entity_poly.pdbx_strand_id
1 'polypeptide(L)' 'MLTSGLPRIKTEYRTETPKVRFRITGTKQYLHLSGAGVTHGTRYAWSGTKAQARALRDRAAMEGRDWPFKAVKRIEVEE' A
#
# COMPACT_ATOMS: atom_id res chain seq x y z
N MET A 1 14.90 -28.44 43.43
CA MET A 1 14.68 -28.45 41.97
C MET A 1 14.03 -27.12 41.60
N LEU A 2 14.73 -26.21 40.92
CA LEU A 2 14.19 -24.92 40.47
C LEU A 2 13.73 -25.07 39.02
N THR A 3 12.41 -25.08 38.80
CA THR A 3 11.84 -24.99 37.44
C THR A 3 11.69 -23.51 37.08
N SER A 4 12.69 -22.95 36.41
CA SER A 4 12.59 -21.61 35.82
C SER A 4 11.63 -21.63 34.63
N GLY A 5 10.35 -21.37 34.88
CA GLY A 5 9.37 -21.08 33.84
C GLY A 5 9.63 -19.70 33.26
N LEU A 6 10.42 -19.62 32.18
CA LEU A 6 10.59 -18.40 31.41
C LEU A 6 9.22 -17.94 30.85
N PRO A 7 8.81 -16.68 31.05
CA PRO A 7 7.58 -16.18 30.46
C PRO A 7 7.71 -16.20 28.94
N ARG A 8 6.80 -16.91 28.25
CA ARG A 8 6.63 -16.84 26.80
C ARG A 8 6.18 -15.41 26.47
N ILE A 9 7.15 -14.54 26.18
CA ILE A 9 6.89 -13.25 25.55
C ILE A 9 6.19 -13.56 24.23
N LYS A 10 4.87 -13.38 24.20
CA LYS A 10 4.12 -13.34 22.94
C LYS A 10 4.50 -12.03 22.28
N THR A 11 5.61 -12.04 21.56
CA THR A 11 5.90 -10.99 20.59
C THR A 11 4.84 -11.15 19.52
N GLU A 12 3.68 -10.51 19.72
CA GLU A 12 2.71 -10.28 18.65
C GLU A 12 3.41 -9.38 17.64
N TYR A 13 4.19 -10.00 16.76
CA TYR A 13 4.69 -9.36 15.55
C TYR A 13 3.44 -8.96 14.78
N ARG A 14 2.99 -7.73 14.99
CA ARG A 14 1.98 -7.09 14.18
C ARG A 14 2.58 -7.01 12.79
N THR A 15 2.31 -8.01 11.96
CA THR A 15 2.71 -8.04 10.55
C THR A 15 1.85 -7.03 9.82
N GLU A 16 2.16 -5.74 10.02
CA GLU A 16 1.55 -4.67 9.24
C GLU A 16 1.90 -4.93 7.78
N THR A 17 0.86 -5.20 6.99
CA THR A 17 1.06 -5.56 5.60
C THR A 17 1.65 -4.35 4.88
N PRO A 18 2.76 -4.51 4.14
CA PRO A 18 3.44 -3.37 3.54
C PRO A 18 2.48 -2.62 2.61
N LYS A 19 2.29 -1.34 2.91
CA LYS A 19 1.43 -0.46 2.12
C LYS A 19 2.16 0.02 0.88
N VAL A 20 1.43 0.06 -0.23
CA VAL A 20 1.89 0.59 -1.51
C VAL A 20 1.05 1.80 -1.89
N ARG A 21 1.63 2.67 -2.71
CA ARG A 21 0.93 3.74 -3.43
C ARG A 21 1.02 3.46 -4.92
N PHE A 22 0.13 4.09 -5.69
CA PHE A 22 0.17 4.03 -7.14
C PHE A 22 0.66 5.35 -7.71
N ARG A 23 1.65 5.31 -8.59
CA ARG A 23 2.26 6.49 -9.24
C ARG A 23 2.35 6.27 -10.75
N ILE A 24 2.13 7.31 -11.53
CA ILE A 24 2.39 7.28 -12.98
C ILE A 24 3.89 7.53 -13.21
N THR A 25 4.56 6.58 -13.86
CA THR A 25 6.01 6.65 -14.15
C THR A 25 6.35 7.92 -14.93
N GLY A 26 7.45 8.58 -14.57
CA GLY A 26 7.87 9.84 -15.21
C GLY A 26 7.12 11.10 -14.75
N THR A 27 6.06 10.95 -13.95
CA THR A 27 5.28 12.09 -13.42
C THR A 27 5.32 12.14 -11.88
N LYS A 28 4.85 13.24 -11.29
CA LYS A 28 4.61 13.35 -9.83
C LYS A 28 3.14 13.07 -9.46
N GLN A 29 2.41 12.36 -10.34
CA GLN A 29 1.00 12.05 -10.16
C GLN A 29 0.83 10.68 -9.49
N TYR A 30 -0.05 10.65 -8.50
CA TYR A 30 -0.44 9.45 -7.77
C TYR A 30 -1.89 9.11 -8.05
N LEU A 31 -2.29 7.86 -7.82
CA LEU A 31 -3.70 7.49 -7.79
C LEU A 31 -4.37 8.24 -6.63
N HIS A 32 -5.51 8.88 -6.89
CA HIS A 32 -6.27 9.53 -5.82
C HIS A 32 -6.89 8.49 -4.88
N LEU A 33 -7.04 8.84 -3.60
CA LEU A 33 -7.55 7.95 -2.54
C LEU A 33 -8.92 7.32 -2.80
N SER A 34 -9.72 7.89 -3.71
CA SER A 34 -10.99 7.30 -4.16
C SER A 34 -10.80 6.02 -5.00
N GLY A 35 -9.56 5.69 -5.38
CA GLY A 35 -9.26 4.58 -6.29
C GLY A 35 -9.51 4.90 -7.77
N ALA A 36 -9.84 6.15 -8.09
CA ALA A 36 -10.06 6.64 -9.45
C ALA A 36 -9.50 8.05 -9.63
N GLY A 37 -8.95 8.33 -10.81
CA GLY A 37 -8.34 9.62 -11.13
C GLY A 37 -6.94 9.81 -10.52
N VAL A 38 -6.38 10.98 -10.78
CA VAL A 38 -5.01 11.34 -10.37
C VAL A 38 -5.01 12.44 -9.31
N THR A 39 -4.00 12.44 -8.47
CA THR A 39 -3.72 13.51 -7.51
C THR A 39 -2.25 13.89 -7.56
N HIS A 40 -1.97 15.14 -7.20
CA HIS A 40 -0.61 15.63 -7.06
C HIS A 40 -0.13 15.48 -5.62
N GLY A 41 1.08 14.97 -5.46
CA GLY A 41 1.66 14.75 -4.14
C GLY A 41 1.03 13.58 -3.38
N THR A 42 1.44 13.42 -2.14
CA THR A 42 1.18 12.23 -1.33
C THR A 42 -0.03 12.38 -0.40
N ARG A 43 -0.50 13.61 -0.15
CA ARG A 43 -1.57 13.94 0.81
C ARG A 43 -2.87 13.21 0.53
N TYR A 44 -3.27 13.16 -0.74
CA TYR A 44 -4.50 12.48 -1.17
C TYR A 44 -4.21 11.22 -1.99
N ALA A 45 -2.97 10.73 -1.94
CA ALA A 45 -2.57 9.55 -2.69
C ALA A 45 -3.13 8.29 -2.04
N TRP A 46 -3.76 7.45 -2.84
CA TRP A 46 -4.24 6.13 -2.43
C TRP A 46 -3.11 5.32 -1.80
N SER A 47 -3.40 4.68 -0.67
CA SER A 47 -2.49 3.77 0.01
C SER A 47 -3.24 2.55 0.50
N GLY A 48 -2.72 1.37 0.18
CA GLY A 48 -3.32 0.10 0.56
C GLY A 48 -2.37 -1.06 0.37
N THR A 49 -2.86 -2.28 0.55
CA THR A 49 -2.05 -3.49 0.37
C THR A 49 -1.84 -3.82 -1.10
N LYS A 50 -0.84 -4.66 -1.41
CA LYS A 50 -0.62 -5.18 -2.77
C LYS A 50 -1.85 -5.93 -3.33
N ALA A 51 -2.63 -6.58 -2.46
CA ALA A 51 -3.86 -7.27 -2.84
C ALA A 51 -4.96 -6.28 -3.26
N GLN A 52 -5.20 -5.23 -2.47
CA GLN A 52 -6.15 -4.17 -2.82
C GLN A 52 -5.71 -3.44 -4.10
N ALA A 53 -4.41 -3.24 -4.26
CA ALA A 53 -3.83 -2.64 -5.45
C ALA A 53 -4.11 -3.47 -6.72
N ARG A 54 -4.02 -4.80 -6.62
CA ARG A 54 -4.37 -5.71 -7.71
C ARG A 54 -5.86 -5.62 -8.05
N ALA A 55 -6.74 -5.63 -7.05
CA ALA A 55 -8.18 -5.52 -7.27
C ALA A 55 -8.58 -4.23 -8.02
N LEU A 56 -7.94 -3.10 -7.72
CA LEU A 56 -8.17 -1.84 -8.43
C LEU A 56 -7.74 -1.92 -9.90
N ARG A 57 -6.58 -2.54 -10.16
CA ARG A 57 -6.09 -2.75 -11.53
C ARG A 57 -7.02 -3.67 -12.32
N ASP A 58 -7.44 -4.78 -11.71
CA ASP A 58 -8.32 -5.76 -12.34
C ASP A 58 -9.67 -5.11 -12.68
N ARG A 59 -10.22 -4.28 -11.77
CA ARG A 59 -11.42 -3.49 -12.01
C ARG A 59 -11.27 -2.53 -13.20
N ALA A 60 -10.17 -1.79 -13.28
CA ALA A 60 -9.93 -0.88 -14.41
C ALA A 60 -9.83 -1.63 -15.74
N ALA A 61 -9.18 -2.81 -15.75
CA ALA A 61 -9.11 -3.67 -16.91
C ALA A 61 -10.50 -4.17 -17.35
N MET A 62 -11.36 -4.57 -16.39
CA MET A 62 -12.75 -4.95 -16.68
C MET A 62 -13.59 -3.80 -17.21
N GLU A 63 -13.34 -2.57 -16.76
CA GLU A 63 -13.99 -1.36 -17.25
C GLU A 63 -13.41 -0.86 -18.59
N GLY A 64 -12.40 -1.54 -19.15
CA GLY A 64 -11.73 -1.14 -20.40
C GLY A 64 -10.92 0.15 -20.26
N ARG A 65 -10.56 0.54 -19.04
CA ARG A 65 -9.83 1.79 -18.74
C ARG A 65 -8.33 1.53 -18.72
N ASP A 66 -7.57 2.47 -19.29
CA ASP A 66 -6.12 2.48 -19.16
C ASP A 66 -5.69 2.54 -17.69
N TRP A 67 -4.66 1.74 -17.37
CA TRP A 67 -4.07 1.69 -16.02
C TRP A 67 -2.60 2.14 -16.05
N PRO A 68 -2.32 3.45 -16.10
CA PRO A 68 -0.95 3.99 -16.19
C PRO A 68 -0.18 3.94 -14.85
N PHE A 69 -0.77 3.35 -13.81
CA PHE A 69 -0.23 3.39 -12.46
C PHE A 69 0.70 2.21 -12.17
N LYS A 70 1.89 2.53 -11.64
CA LYS A 70 2.85 1.58 -11.09
C LYS A 70 2.80 1.59 -9.57
N ALA A 71 2.73 0.41 -8.96
CA ALA A 71 2.79 0.28 -7.52
C ALA A 71 4.21 0.62 -7.02
N VAL A 72 4.31 1.59 -6.13
CA VAL A 72 5.53 2.00 -5.45
C VAL A 72 5.38 1.70 -3.95
N LYS A 73 6.44 1.16 -3.33
CA LYS A 73 6.44 0.97 -1.87
C LYS A 73 6.28 2.33 -1.21
N ARG A 74 5.49 2.40 -0.14
CA ARG A 74 5.54 3.54 0.77
C ARG A 74 6.89 3.46 1.49
N ILE A 75 7.87 4.21 0.99
CA ILE A 75 9.04 4.54 1.79
C ILE A 75 8.49 5.50 2.84
N GLU A 76 8.48 5.09 4.10
CA GLU A 76 8.17 5.98 5.21
C GLU A 76 9.33 6.97 5.28
N VAL A 77 9.23 8.04 4.51
CA VAL A 77 9.99 9.24 4.79
C VAL A 77 9.14 9.93 5.85
N GLU A 78 9.64 9.96 7.09
CA GLU A 78 9.13 10.88 8.10
C GLU A 78 9.13 12.28 7.46
N GLU A 79 7.93 12.83 7.24
CA GLU A 79 7.73 14.26 6.90
C GLU A 79 7.67 15.07 8.19
#